data_AF-A0A6A5VDP6-F1
#
_entry.id   AF-A0A6A5VDP6-F1
#
_cell.length_a   1.000
_cell.length_b   1.000
_cell.length_c   1.000
_cell.angle_alpha   90.00
_cell.angle_beta   90.00
_cell.angle_gamma   90.00
#
_symmetry.space_group_name_H-M   'P 1'
#
loop_
_entity.id
_entity.type
_entity.pdbx_description
1 polymer ?
#
loop_
_entity_poly.entity_id
_entity_poly.type
_entity_poly.pdbx_seq_one_letter_code
_entity_poly.pdbx_strand_id
1 'polypeptide(L)' 'MDQDYAMLSKTSVHHFNGNNFELGTSCGKLFRCSTMVVLDAGDSDILTGA' A
#
# COMPACT_ATOMS: atom_id res chain seq x y z
N MET A 1 9.45 -5.50 -8.85
CA MET A 1 9.09 -6.87 -8.40
C MET A 1 7.66 -6.91 -7.87
N ASP A 2 7.19 -5.84 -7.20
CA ASP A 2 5.87 -5.84 -6.57
C ASP A 2 4.68 -5.79 -7.55
N GLN A 3 4.76 -5.00 -8.63
CA GLN A 3 3.67 -4.90 -9.61
C GLN A 3 3.42 -6.20 -10.38
N ASP A 4 4.49 -6.89 -10.83
CA ASP A 4 4.35 -8.11 -11.63
C ASP A 4 3.75 -9.26 -10.80
N TYR A 5 4.10 -9.34 -9.51
CA TYR A 5 3.52 -10.32 -8.60
C TYR A 5 2.06 -9.98 -8.25
N ALA A 6 1.73 -8.70 -8.04
CA ALA A 6 0.36 -8.25 -7.82
C ALA A 6 -0.56 -8.50 -9.04
N MET A 7 -0.02 -8.34 -10.26
CA MET A 7 -0.74 -8.62 -11.51
C MET A 7 -1.03 -10.12 -11.68
N LEU A 8 -0.12 -10.99 -11.24
CA LEU A 8 -0.35 -12.44 -11.20
C LEU A 8 -1.41 -12.83 -10.16
N SER A 9 -1.48 -12.13 -9.02
CA SER A 9 -2.46 -12.37 -7.96
C SER A 9 -3.79 -11.63 -8.14
N LYS A 10 -3.96 -10.91 -9.27
CA LYS A 10 -5.13 -10.05 -9.56
C LYS A 10 -5.41 -9.02 -8.46
N THR A 11 -4.36 -8.56 -7.78
CA THR A 11 -4.47 -7.58 -6.70
C THR A 11 -4.41 -6.17 -7.28
N SER A 12 -5.27 -5.27 -6.79
CA SER A 12 -5.24 -3.86 -7.19
C SER A 12 -3.92 -3.21 -6.73
N VAL A 13 -3.32 -2.40 -7.61
CA VAL A 13 -2.08 -1.69 -7.31
C VAL A 13 -2.35 -0.19 -7.38
N HIS A 14 -2.21 0.47 -6.24
CA HIS A 14 -2.33 1.93 -6.14
C HIS A 14 -0.96 2.58 -6.08
N HIS A 15 -0.72 3.50 -7.00
CA HIS A 15 0.49 4.33 -6.98
C HIS A 15 0.26 5.47 -6.02
N PHE A 16 0.96 5.43 -4.89
CA PHE A 16 0.94 6.53 -3.93
C PHE A 16 1.66 7.74 -4.51
N ASN A 17 0.94 8.86 -4.68
CA ASN A 17 1.49 10.11 -5.18
C ASN A 17 2.14 10.93 -4.05
N GLY A 18 3.20 10.38 -3.45
CA GLY A 18 3.94 10.99 -2.36
C GLY A 18 5.27 10.29 -2.15
N ASN A 19 6.01 10.67 -1.12
CA ASN A 19 7.31 10.05 -0.83
C ASN A 19 7.18 8.86 0.15
N ASN A 20 8.21 8.03 0.21
CA ASN A 20 8.25 6.85 1.10
C ASN A 20 8.24 7.20 2.60
N PHE A 21 8.54 8.44 2.96
CA PHE A 21 8.50 8.92 4.34
C PHE A 21 7.07 9.26 4.78
N GLU A 22 6.29 9.91 3.92
CA GLU A 22 4.86 10.20 4.11
C GLU A 22 4.04 8.91 4.19
N LEU A 23 4.35 7.93 3.34
CA LEU A 23 3.71 6.62 3.39
C LEU A 23 3.99 5.91 4.72
N GLY A 24 5.25 5.90 5.18
CA GLY A 24 5.62 5.33 6.47
C GLY A 24 4.92 6.03 7.63
N THR A 25 4.90 7.36 7.62
CA THR A 25 4.28 8.19 8.67
C THR A 25 2.76 7.97 8.74
N SER A 26 2.09 7.88 7.59
CA SER A 26 0.64 7.62 7.52
C SER A 26 0.25 6.28 8.15
N CYS A 27 1.18 5.32 8.17
CA CYS A 27 1.00 4.02 8.78
C CYS A 27 1.63 3.91 10.18
N GLY A 28 2.01 5.05 10.79
CA GLY A 28 2.56 5.11 12.14
C GLY A 28 3.99 4.57 12.27
N LYS A 29 4.75 4.48 11.17
CA LYS A 29 6.14 4.03 11.17
C LYS A 29 7.09 5.23 11.20
N LEU A 30 8.16 5.12 12.00
CA LEU A 30 9.24 6.12 12.08
C LEU A 30 10.34 5.90 11.02
N PHE A 31 10.09 5.03 10.03
CA PHE A 31 11.01 4.69 8.96
C PHE A 31 10.32 4.78 7.60
N ARG A 32 11.13 4.88 6.54
CA ARG A 32 10.66 5.00 5.16
C ARG A 32 10.09 3.66 4.66
N CYS A 33 8.90 3.67 4.09
CA CYS A 33 8.23 2.51 3.48
C CYS A 33 8.13 2.71 1.97
N SER A 34 8.75 1.86 1.15
CA SER A 34 8.67 1.93 -0.31
C SER A 34 7.45 1.22 -0.89
N THR A 35 6.98 0.16 -0.23
CA THR A 35 5.86 -0.68 -0.66
C THR A 35 5.06 -1.12 0.57
N MET A 36 3.74 -1.24 0.44
CA MET A 36 2.85 -1.78 1.46
C MET A 36 1.85 -2.75 0.86
N VAL A 37 1.52 -3.79 1.63
CA VAL A 37 0.48 -4.76 1.28
C VAL A 37 -0.54 -4.78 2.41
N VAL A 38 -1.81 -4.63 2.06
CA VAL A 38 -2.94 -4.76 2.98
C VAL A 38 -3.38 -6.22 2.98
N LEU A 39 -3.16 -6.92 4.09
CA LEU A 39 -3.61 -8.31 4.26
C LEU A 39 -5.04 -8.39 4.79
N ASP A 40 -5.40 -7.45 5.64
CA ASP A 40 -6.74 -7.26 6.20
C ASP A 40 -6.97 -5.77 6.40
N ALA A 41 -8.12 -5.28 5.93
CA ALA A 41 -8.50 -3.88 6.03
C ALA A 41 -9.24 -3.55 7.33
N GLY A 42 -9.77 -4.56 8.03
CA GLY A 42 -10.68 -4.34 9.16
C GLY A 42 -11.84 -3.42 8.76
N ASP A 43 -12.09 -2.39 9.57
CA ASP A 43 -13.13 -1.37 9.33
C ASP A 43 -12.63 -0.19 8.46
N SER A 44 -11.47 -0.31 7.81
CA SER A 44 -10.89 0.76 7.02
C SER A 44 -11.42 0.74 5.58
N ASP A 45 -11.77 1.90 5.04
CA ASP A 45 -12.20 2.05 3.64
C ASP A 45 -11.05 1.99 2.61
N ILE A 46 -9.89 1.46 3.01
CA ILE A 46 -8.66 1.47 2.21
C ILE A 46 -8.76 0.59 0.94
N LEU A 47 -9.64 -0.40 0.94
CA LEU A 47 -9.91 -1.26 -0.21
C LEU A 47 -11.07 -0.78 -1.09
N THR A 48 -11.82 0.24 -0.64
CA THR A 48 -13.06 0.68 -1.28
C THR A 48 -12.80 1.59 -2.48
N GLY A 49 -11.63 2.25 -2.52
CA GLY A 49 -11.17 3.09 -3.63
C GLY A 49 -10.29 2.36 -4.65
N ALA A 50 -10.26 1.03 -4.58
CA ALA A 50 -9.33 0.20 -5.33
C ALA A 50 -9.79 -0.25 -6.72
#